data_AF-A0A6L8K8U7-F1
#
_entry.id   AF-A0A6L8K8U7-F1
#
_cell.length_a   1.000
_cell.length_b   1.000
_cell.length_c   1.000
_cell.angle_alpha   90.00
_cell.angle_beta   90.00
_cell.angle_gamma   90.00
#
_symmetry.space_group_name_H-M   'P 1'
#
loop_
_entity.id
_entity.type
_entity.pdbx_description
1 polymer ?
#
loop_
_entity_poly.entity_id
_entity_poly.type
_entity_poly.pdbx_seq_one_letter_code
_entity_poly.pdbx_strand_id
1 'polypeptide(L)'
;MTDTDQRYLIQQNKIADGESKPPVFAKVMRSKEGVFEGVSFIKSKEKASILTIEQANEAIAWANKKKPNAKEYVTKIICLGQ
;
A
#
# COMPACT_ATOMS: atom_id res chain seq x y z
N MET A 1 -16.04 -14.50 15.33
CA MET A 1 -14.81 -14.50 14.52
C MET A 1 -14.58 -13.05 14.14
N THR A 2 -13.46 -12.45 14.57
CA THR A 2 -13.09 -11.09 14.17
C THR A 2 -12.70 -11.16 12.70
N ASP A 3 -13.69 -10.91 11.85
CA ASP A 3 -13.51 -10.76 10.41
C ASP A 3 -12.72 -9.45 10.21
N THR A 4 -11.40 -9.52 10.41
CA THR A 4 -10.52 -8.44 9.98
C THR A 4 -10.62 -8.45 8.47
N ASP A 5 -11.45 -7.55 7.96
CA ASP A 5 -11.79 -7.28 6.56
C ASP A 5 -10.52 -7.01 5.72
N GLN A 6 -9.70 -8.05 5.56
CA GLN A 6 -8.41 -8.02 4.87
C GLN A 6 -8.66 -8.21 3.39
N ARG A 7 -9.05 -7.11 2.74
CA ARG A 7 -9.41 -7.09 1.32
C ARG A 7 -8.93 -5.84 0.60
N TYR A 8 -8.05 -5.06 1.23
CA TYR A 8 -7.58 -3.80 0.70
C TYR A 8 -6.14 -3.90 0.21
N LEU A 9 -5.91 -3.40 -1.00
CA LEU A 9 -4.59 -3.14 -1.56
C LEU A 9 -4.34 -1.64 -1.61
N ILE A 10 -3.09 -1.22 -1.44
CA ILE A 10 -2.70 0.16 -1.76
C ILE A 10 -1.99 0.15 -3.12
N GLN A 11 -2.43 1.03 -4.00
CA GLN A 11 -1.86 1.28 -5.31
C GLN A 11 -1.26 2.69 -5.36
N GLN A 12 -0.11 2.84 -5.99
CA GLN A 12 0.48 4.13 -6.33
C GLN A 12 0.77 4.24 -7.83
N ASN A 13 0.47 5.40 -8.39
CA ASN A 13 0.80 5.80 -9.76
C ASN A 13 1.62 7.08 -9.71
N LYS A 14 2.74 7.13 -10.43
CA LYS A 14 3.55 8.35 -10.48
C LYS A 14 2.82 9.39 -11.33
N ILE A 15 2.61 10.59 -10.80
CA ILE A 15 1.87 11.68 -11.45
C ILE A 15 2.50 12.03 -12.80
N ALA A 16 3.82 12.16 -12.84
CA ALA A 16 4.56 12.55 -14.04
C ALA A 16 4.54 11.50 -15.15
N ASP A 17 4.29 10.23 -14.83
CA ASP A 17 4.27 9.13 -15.80
C ASP A 17 2.86 8.90 -16.39
N GLY A 18 1.84 9.61 -15.90
CA GLY A 18 0.45 9.44 -16.34
C GLY A 18 0.00 7.98 -16.32
N GLU A 19 -0.69 7.55 -17.39
CA GLU A 19 -1.10 6.15 -17.58
C GLU A 19 -0.04 5.30 -18.31
N SER A 20 1.11 5.87 -18.65
CA SER A 20 2.12 5.22 -19.48
C SER A 20 2.97 4.19 -18.73
N LYS A 21 2.99 4.23 -17.39
CA LYS A 21 3.68 3.22 -16.57
C LYS A 21 2.71 2.43 -15.69
N PRO A 22 2.99 1.12 -15.48
CA PRO A 22 2.17 0.31 -14.61
C PRO A 22 2.25 0.84 -13.16
N PRO A 23 1.17 0.67 -12.38
CA PRO A 23 1.16 1.04 -10.98
C PRO A 23 2.13 0.18 -10.16
N VAL A 24 2.46 0.68 -8.97
CA VAL A 24 3.13 -0.10 -7.92
C VAL A 24 2.17 -0.31 -6.75
N PHE A 25 2.38 -1.39 -6.01
CA PHE A 25 1.50 -1.86 -4.95
C PHE A 25 2.25 -1.94 -3.63
N ALA A 26 1.57 -1.64 -2.52
CA ALA A 26 2.19 -1.69 -1.21
C ALA A 26 2.48 -3.13 -0.76
N LYS A 27 3.70 -3.34 -0.28
CA LYS A 27 4.10 -4.48 0.53
C LYS A 27 4.52 -3.95 1.90
N VAL A 28 3.70 -4.25 2.90
CA VAL A 28 3.96 -3.90 4.29
C VAL A 28 5.08 -4.80 4.83
N MET A 29 6.04 -4.18 5.50
CA MET A 29 7.12 -4.86 6.19
C MET A 29 6.75 -4.94 7.66
N ARG A 30 6.82 -6.15 8.21
CA ARG A 30 6.59 -6.41 9.63
C ARG A 30 7.79 -7.13 10.21
N SER A 31 8.06 -6.87 11.49
CA SER A 31 9.05 -7.62 12.25
C SER A 31 8.62 -9.08 12.42
N LYS A 32 9.52 -9.92 12.97
CA LYS A 32 9.18 -11.31 13.32
C LYS A 32 8.05 -11.43 14.34
N GLU A 33 7.83 -10.37 15.13
CA GLU A 33 6.76 -10.26 16.14
C GLU A 33 5.46 -9.67 15.55
N GLY A 34 5.43 -9.37 14.24
CA GLY A 34 4.26 -8.84 13.55
C GLY A 34 4.08 -7.32 13.63
N VAL A 35 5.02 -6.61 14.26
CA VAL A 35 5.01 -5.14 14.40
C VAL A 35 5.23 -4.47 13.05
N PHE A 36 4.44 -3.44 12.72
CA PHE A 36 4.60 -2.66 11.50
C PHE A 36 5.94 -1.89 11.51
N GLU A 37 6.79 -2.13 10.51
CA GLU A 37 8.10 -1.47 10.37
C GLU A 37 8.14 -0.48 9.20
N GLY A 38 7.24 -0.65 8.22
CA GLY A 38 7.11 0.28 7.10
C GLY A 38 6.45 -0.32 5.88
N VAL A 39 6.54 0.38 4.76
CA VAL A 39 5.98 -0.05 3.47
C VAL A 39 6.93 0.19 2.31
N SER A 40 7.04 -0.82 1.46
CA SER A 40 7.72 -0.77 0.16
C SER A 40 6.69 -0.84 -0.96
N PHE A 41 6.97 -0.22 -2.11
CA PHE A 41 6.09 -0.29 -3.28
C PHE A 41 6.75 -1.13 -4.37
N ILE A 42 6.03 -2.15 -4.85
CA ILE A 42 6.51 -3.15 -5.80
C ILE A 42 5.61 -3.21 -7.05
N LYS A 43 6.15 -3.59 -8.21
CA LYS A 43 5.36 -3.70 -9.45
C LYS A 43 4.44 -4.93 -9.49
N SER A 44 4.69 -5.93 -8.64
CA SER A 44 3.92 -7.18 -8.62
C SER A 44 2.72 -7.06 -7.67
N LYS A 45 1.51 -7.03 -8.25
CA LYS A 45 0.24 -7.01 -7.49
C LYS A 45 0.07 -8.24 -6.61
N GLU A 46 0.46 -9.41 -7.11
CA GLU A 46 0.29 -10.71 -6.44
C GLU A 46 1.13 -10.84 -5.16
N LYS A 47 2.24 -10.11 -5.09
CA LYS A 47 3.13 -10.07 -3.91
C LYS A 47 2.83 -8.91 -2.96
N ALA A 48 1.81 -8.12 -3.27
CA ALA A 48 1.38 -7.00 -2.44
C ALA A 48 0.69 -7.50 -1.17
N SER A 49 0.74 -6.70 -0.11
CA SER A 49 0.07 -7.04 1.13
C SER A 49 -1.42 -6.75 1.01
N ILE A 50 -2.25 -7.75 1.33
CA ILE A 50 -3.68 -7.58 1.55
C ILE A 50 -3.86 -7.12 2.99
N LEU A 51 -4.51 -5.99 3.18
CA LEU A 51 -4.58 -5.26 4.45
C LEU A 51 -6.03 -5.08 4.87
N THR A 52 -6.24 -4.84 6.17
CA THR A 52 -7.47 -4.18 6.63
C THR A 52 -7.45 -2.71 6.21
N ILE A 53 -8.61 -2.05 6.25
CA ILE A 53 -8.68 -0.61 5.94
C ILE A 53 -7.80 0.23 6.88
N GLU A 54 -7.71 -0.15 8.16
CA GLU A 54 -6.87 0.52 9.16
C GLU A 54 -5.37 0.38 8.81
N GLN A 55 -4.94 -0.84 8.49
CA GLN A 55 -3.56 -1.12 8.09
C GLN A 55 -3.20 -0.42 6.76
N ALA A 56 -4.17 -0.31 5.84
CA ALA A 56 -3.97 0.41 4.60
C ALA A 56 -3.72 1.90 4.86
N ASN A 57 -4.53 2.52 5.73
CA ASN A 57 -4.35 3.91 6.13
C ASN A 57 -3.02 4.14 6.87
N GLU A 58 -2.63 3.24 7.78
CA GLU A 58 -1.35 3.30 8.49
C GLU A 58 -0.16 3.29 7.51
N ALA A 59 -0.17 2.38 6.54
CA ALA A 59 0.87 2.30 5.53
C ALA A 59 0.95 3.56 4.65
N ILE A 60 -0.19 4.16 4.28
CA ILE A 60 -0.23 5.43 3.53
C ILE A 60 0.33 6.58 4.38
N ALA A 61 -0.08 6.69 5.64
CA ALA A 61 0.40 7.71 6.55
C ALA A 61 1.92 7.61 6.76
N TRP A 62 2.44 6.39 6.94
CA TRP A 62 3.87 6.15 7.04
C TRP A 62 4.59 6.53 5.74
N ALA A 63 4.06 6.15 4.58
CA ALA A 63 4.67 6.46 3.28
C ALA A 63 4.76 7.99 3.07
N ASN A 64 3.67 8.71 3.34
CA ASN A 64 3.63 10.17 3.22
C ASN A 64 4.60 10.87 4.19
N LYS A 65 4.82 10.29 5.38
CA LYS A 65 5.74 10.85 6.38
C LYS A 65 7.21 10.54 6.10
N LYS A 66 7.52 9.33 5.62
CA LYS A 66 8.91 8.84 5.49
C LYS A 66 9.49 8.95 4.09
N LYS A 67 8.67 8.96 3.03
CA LYS A 67 9.14 9.04 1.65
C LYS A 67 9.02 10.49 1.14
N PRO A 68 10.14 11.21 0.93
CA PRO A 68 10.09 12.63 0.50
C PRO A 68 9.44 12.80 -0.89
N ASN A 69 9.46 11.74 -1.70
CA ASN A 69 8.84 11.67 -3.02
C ASN A 69 7.37 11.21 -3.00
N ALA A 70 6.75 11.00 -1.84
CA ALA A 70 5.35 10.54 -1.78
C ALA A 70 4.39 11.47 -2.55
N LYS A 71 4.66 12.78 -2.54
CA LYS A 71 3.93 13.80 -3.30
C LYS A 71 3.97 13.63 -4.82
N GLU A 72 4.91 12.85 -5.37
CA GLU A 72 4.98 12.55 -6.80
C GLU A 72 4.03 11.43 -7.21
N TYR A 73 3.31 10.81 -6.26
CA TYR A 73 2.44 9.66 -6.51
C TYR A 73 1.01 9.92 -6.09
N VAL A 74 0.05 9.51 -6.93
CA VAL A 74 -1.34 9.35 -6.53
C VAL A 74 -1.48 8.01 -5.84
N THR A 75 -1.91 8.03 -4.58
CA THR A 75 -2.12 6.81 -3.79
C THR A 75 -3.61 6.49 -3.70
N LYS A 76 -4.00 5.24 -3.92
CA LYS A 76 -5.39 4.75 -3.85
C LYS A 76 -5.47 3.49 -3.03
N ILE A 77 -6.56 3.32 -2.28
CA ILE A 77 -6.93 2.06 -1.64
C ILE A 77 -7.92 1.35 -2.57
N ILE A 78 -7.61 0.11 -2.92
CA ILE A 78 -8.41 -0.74 -3.81
C ILE A 78 -9.05 -1.84 -2.97
N CYS A 79 -10.37 -1.90 -2.92
CA CYS A 79 -11.12 -3.02 -2.34
C CYS A 79 -11.19 -4.16 -3.36
N LEU A 80 -10.82 -5.37 -2.94
CA LEU A 80 -10.77 -6.54 -3.82
C LEU A 80 -12.09 -7.32 -3.95
N GLY A 81 -13.12 -6.95 -3.19
CA GLY A 81 -14.44 -7.61 -3.26
C GLY A 81 -14.94 -8.09 -1.90
N GLN A 82 -16.06 -8.82 -1.91
CA GLN A 82 -16.75 -9.36 -0.74
C GLN A 82 -16.79 -10.88 -0.84
#